data_AF-A0A2Z6AAE9-F1
#
_entry.id   AF-A0A2Z6AAE9-F1
#
_cell.length_a   1.000
_cell.length_b   1.000
_cell.length_c   1.000
_cell.angle_alpha   90.00
_cell.angle_beta   90.00
_cell.angle_gamma   90.00
#
_symmetry.space_group_name_H-M   'P 1'
#
loop_
_entity.id
_entity.type
_entity.pdbx_description
1 polymer ?
#
loop_
_entity_poly.entity_id
_entity_poly.type
_entity_poly.pdbx_seq_one_letter_code
_entity_poly.pdbx_strand_id
1 'polypeptide(L)'
;MSWMPDIVRRTGAMALFAVSETDLLQLASGPKYIGKCEVLTPRLEQLQRALSKSDTLSAARKLGFDVPQTWQPRAGEDFAARIAEQTFPAIAKWDNPNDILPLLEEAGLKWEKAEFISNVGQLDRLLDRFQTIGRWPLIQSYCDGVGLGQMLYMARNRATLRFQHVRLHEWPPEGGVSTLCYNEPLYQHQAQMKLSERLLQDLEWEGPAMVEYRYDAARKRYWLMEVNGRYWGSLPLARHCDILFAWEAYRRSVLGQVVDAPMGRQDIIQARYMIPETKRLMRLLVGKSSVDERVAKYSRLHELRSYLADFVRPNMRYYVFDKDDTGPFYQDVRNMVGKIFKGGGHDPR
;
A
#
# COMPACT_ATOMS: atom_id res chain seq x y z
N MET A 1 8.71 24.09 -8.23
CA MET A 1 8.57 24.41 -6.79
C MET A 1 8.69 25.89 -6.46
N SER A 2 8.70 26.80 -7.45
CA SER A 2 8.87 28.25 -7.22
C SER A 2 7.78 28.91 -6.36
N TRP A 3 6.58 28.33 -6.31
CA TRP A 3 5.46 28.84 -5.50
C TRP A 3 5.57 28.50 -4.00
N MET A 4 6.34 27.48 -3.63
CA MET A 4 6.36 26.96 -2.26
C MET A 4 6.92 27.96 -1.23
N PRO A 5 8.02 28.69 -1.50
CA PRO A 5 8.51 29.70 -0.56
C PRO A 5 7.47 30.78 -0.23
N ASP A 6 6.64 31.16 -1.19
CA ASP A 6 5.59 32.16 -0.97
C ASP A 6 4.46 31.61 -0.10
N ILE A 7 4.05 30.36 -0.30
CA ILE A 7 3.06 29.72 0.59
C ILE A 7 3.60 29.57 2.00
N VAL A 8 4.86 29.14 2.16
CA VAL A 8 5.52 29.05 3.47
C VAL A 8 5.54 30.42 4.15
N ARG A 9 5.92 31.47 3.43
CA ARG A 9 5.95 32.84 3.97
C ARG A 9 4.57 33.33 4.38
N ARG A 10 3.54 33.09 3.55
CA ARG A 10 2.15 33.52 3.81
C ARG A 10 1.49 32.79 4.97
N THR A 11 1.78 31.50 5.12
CA THR A 11 1.17 30.65 6.15
C THR A 11 1.95 30.66 7.47
N GLY A 12 3.23 31.03 7.44
CA GLY A 12 4.12 30.89 8.59
C GLY A 12 4.40 29.42 8.94
N ALA A 13 4.24 28.51 7.97
CA ALA A 13 4.42 27.08 8.20
C ALA A 13 5.84 26.76 8.73
N MET A 14 5.90 25.92 9.75
CA MET A 14 7.15 25.44 10.35
C MET A 14 7.57 24.06 9.84
N ALA A 15 6.62 23.31 9.28
CA ALA A 15 6.84 21.99 8.70
C ALA A 15 6.06 21.82 7.40
N LEU A 16 6.65 21.09 6.47
CA LEU A 16 6.04 20.65 5.23
C LEU A 16 6.10 19.13 5.14
N PHE A 17 4.97 18.51 4.77
CA PHE A 17 4.84 17.08 4.55
C PHE A 17 4.39 16.79 3.12
N ALA A 18 4.74 15.61 2.62
CA ALA A 18 4.12 15.01 1.45
C ALA A 18 3.51 13.65 1.83
N VAL A 19 2.44 13.31 1.12
CA VAL A 19 1.70 12.04 1.30
C VAL A 19 1.88 11.13 0.08
N SER A 20 1.99 11.71 -1.12
CA SER A 20 2.21 10.96 -2.35
C SER A 20 3.69 10.69 -2.58
N GLU A 21 4.00 9.57 -3.23
CA GLU A 21 5.36 9.21 -3.60
C GLU A 21 5.99 10.21 -4.58
N THR A 22 5.20 10.69 -5.55
CA THR A 22 5.63 11.71 -6.51
C THR A 22 6.05 13.00 -5.82
N ASP A 23 5.25 13.47 -4.86
CA ASP A 23 5.58 14.69 -4.10
C ASP A 23 6.80 14.48 -3.20
N LEU A 24 6.94 13.29 -2.60
CA LEU A 24 8.11 12.93 -1.80
C LEU A 24 9.39 12.95 -2.64
N LEU A 25 9.39 12.36 -3.84
CA LEU A 25 10.54 12.39 -4.75
C LEU A 25 10.90 13.84 -5.13
N GLN A 26 9.89 14.65 -5.42
CA GLN A 26 10.11 16.06 -5.75
C GLN A 26 10.72 16.82 -4.57
N LEU A 27 10.18 16.63 -3.34
CA LEU A 27 10.69 17.30 -2.14
C LEU A 27 12.05 16.78 -1.69
N ALA A 28 12.33 15.49 -1.90
CA ALA A 28 13.60 14.86 -1.53
C ALA A 28 14.79 15.44 -2.31
N SER A 29 14.56 15.84 -3.57
CA SER A 29 15.54 16.58 -4.39
C SER A 29 15.72 18.05 -3.97
N GLY A 30 14.79 18.58 -3.17
CA GLY A 30 14.78 19.98 -2.74
C GLY A 30 15.63 20.25 -1.48
N PRO A 31 15.66 21.54 -1.06
CA PRO A 31 16.35 21.94 0.16
C PRO A 31 15.65 21.35 1.39
N LYS A 32 16.44 21.07 2.44
CA LYS A 32 15.91 20.62 3.73
C LYS A 32 15.04 21.69 4.41
N TYR A 33 15.32 22.98 4.14
CA TYR A 33 14.60 24.11 4.72
C TYR A 33 14.14 25.09 3.64
N ILE A 34 12.95 25.64 3.83
CA ILE A 34 12.41 26.77 3.07
C ILE A 34 12.20 27.91 4.08
N GLY A 35 13.18 28.79 4.19
CA GLY A 35 13.21 29.76 5.30
C GLY A 35 13.32 29.03 6.65
N LYS A 36 12.32 29.20 7.53
CA LYS A 36 12.23 28.49 8.82
C LYS A 36 11.44 27.18 8.75
N CYS A 37 10.80 26.89 7.61
CA CYS A 37 10.01 25.68 7.42
C CYS A 37 10.92 24.50 7.12
N GLU A 38 10.83 23.43 7.91
CA GLU A 38 11.53 22.18 7.62
C GLU A 38 10.71 21.31 6.66
N VAL A 39 11.38 20.77 5.64
CA VAL A 39 10.79 19.81 4.71
C VAL A 39 10.94 18.41 5.30
N LEU A 40 9.87 17.89 5.90
CA LEU A 40 9.82 16.60 6.57
C LEU A 40 9.59 15.46 5.57
N THR A 41 10.56 15.29 4.69
CA THR A 41 10.61 14.25 3.65
C THR A 41 11.94 13.51 3.76
N PRO A 42 11.94 12.16 3.65
CA PRO A 42 13.17 11.37 3.58
C PRO A 42 14.11 11.89 2.49
N ARG A 43 15.43 11.80 2.71
CA ARG A 43 16.40 12.26 1.68
C ARG A 43 16.39 11.32 0.48
N LEU A 44 16.76 11.84 -0.69
CA LEU A 44 16.62 11.13 -1.97
C LEU A 44 17.26 9.74 -1.96
N GLU A 45 18.46 9.60 -1.40
CA GLU A 45 19.15 8.31 -1.30
C GLU A 45 18.37 7.29 -0.44
N GLN A 46 17.85 7.73 0.71
CA GLN A 46 17.03 6.88 1.59
C GLN A 46 15.71 6.48 0.90
N LEU A 47 15.09 7.44 0.21
CA LEU A 47 13.86 7.24 -0.54
C LEU A 47 14.07 6.22 -1.67
N GLN A 48 15.15 6.34 -2.43
CA GLN A 48 15.47 5.41 -3.51
C GLN A 48 15.69 3.97 -3.01
N ARG A 49 16.36 3.79 -1.86
CA ARG A 49 16.57 2.46 -1.26
C ARG A 49 15.24 1.80 -0.87
N ALA A 50 14.31 2.55 -0.29
CA ALA A 50 13.00 2.03 0.11
C ALA A 50 12.05 1.81 -1.08
N LEU A 51 12.13 2.64 -2.13
CA LEU A 51 11.29 2.51 -3.33
C LEU A 51 11.75 1.39 -4.26
N SER A 52 13.04 1.02 -4.23
CA SER A 52 13.56 -0.10 -4.99
C SER A 52 13.06 -1.43 -4.42
N LYS A 53 12.05 -2.02 -5.08
CA LYS A 53 11.50 -3.33 -4.69
C LYS A 53 12.55 -4.43 -4.75
N SER A 54 13.45 -4.40 -5.75
CA SER A 54 14.53 -5.39 -5.85
C SER A 54 15.50 -5.31 -4.68
N ASP A 55 15.92 -4.09 -4.32
CA ASP A 55 16.91 -3.89 -3.25
C ASP A 55 16.30 -4.19 -1.89
N THR A 56 15.05 -3.75 -1.66
CA THR A 56 14.29 -4.04 -0.45
C THR A 56 14.12 -5.55 -0.25
N LEU A 57 13.68 -6.28 -1.28
CA LEU A 57 13.48 -7.74 -1.16
C LEU A 57 14.82 -8.49 -1.03
N SER A 58 15.88 -8.00 -1.67
CA SER A 58 17.23 -8.56 -1.51
C SER A 58 17.77 -8.38 -0.09
N ALA A 59 17.63 -7.18 0.48
CA ALA A 59 17.98 -6.90 1.87
C ALA A 59 17.14 -7.74 2.83
N ALA A 60 15.83 -7.83 2.61
CA ALA A 60 14.93 -8.63 3.41
C ALA A 60 15.30 -10.12 3.42
N ARG A 61 15.64 -10.71 2.26
CA ARG A 61 16.10 -12.11 2.20
C ARG A 61 17.31 -12.36 3.10
N LYS A 62 18.29 -11.45 3.11
CA LYS A 62 19.49 -11.55 3.96
C LYS A 62 19.15 -11.51 5.45
N LEU A 63 18.07 -10.82 5.82
CA LEU A 63 17.54 -10.74 7.18
C LEU A 63 16.61 -11.91 7.55
N GLY A 64 16.43 -12.88 6.66
CA GLY A 64 15.61 -14.08 6.92
C GLY A 64 14.12 -13.90 6.64
N PHE A 65 13.73 -12.88 5.87
CA PHE A 65 12.34 -12.74 5.44
C PHE A 65 11.99 -13.76 4.36
N ASP A 66 10.82 -14.36 4.50
CA ASP A 66 10.10 -14.99 3.41
C ASP A 66 9.63 -13.89 2.43
N VAL A 67 10.06 -14.00 1.18
CA VAL A 67 9.62 -13.12 0.08
C VAL A 67 9.10 -13.97 -1.07
N PRO A 68 8.09 -13.50 -1.82
CA PRO A 68 7.59 -14.25 -2.96
C PRO A 68 8.68 -14.50 -4.00
N GLN A 69 8.70 -15.70 -4.58
CA GLN A 69 9.50 -15.97 -5.77
C GLN A 69 9.08 -14.96 -6.85
N THR A 70 10.06 -14.27 -7.40
CA THR A 70 9.84 -13.16 -8.32
C THR A 70 10.82 -13.30 -9.48
N TRP A 71 10.30 -13.21 -10.70
CA TRP A 71 11.06 -13.28 -11.94
C TRP A 71 10.65 -12.11 -12.84
N GLN A 72 11.63 -11.32 -13.28
CA GLN A 72 11.47 -10.32 -14.32
C GLN A 72 11.99 -10.94 -15.62
N PRO A 73 11.12 -11.38 -16.56
CA PRO A 73 11.57 -11.95 -17.82
C PRO A 73 12.35 -10.94 -18.64
N ARG A 74 13.40 -11.40 -19.31
CA ARG A 74 14.27 -10.60 -20.19
C ARG A 74 14.41 -11.27 -21.55
N ALA A 75 14.51 -10.46 -22.60
CA ALA A 75 14.70 -10.97 -23.95
C ALA A 75 15.99 -11.82 -24.03
N GLY A 76 15.89 -12.99 -24.68
CA GLY A 76 17.01 -13.93 -24.84
C GLY A 76 17.25 -14.88 -23.66
N GLU A 77 16.45 -14.82 -22.58
CA GLU A 77 16.46 -15.86 -21.54
C GLU A 77 15.81 -17.15 -22.04
N ASP A 78 16.23 -18.28 -21.48
CA ASP A 78 15.54 -19.57 -21.64
C ASP A 78 14.25 -19.56 -20.80
N PHE A 79 13.16 -19.11 -21.41
CA PHE A 79 11.86 -19.05 -20.73
C PHE A 79 11.36 -20.43 -20.30
N ALA A 80 11.65 -21.49 -21.06
CA ALA A 80 11.20 -22.84 -20.71
C ALA A 80 11.80 -23.31 -19.37
N ALA A 81 13.10 -23.09 -19.18
CA ALA A 81 13.76 -23.38 -17.91
C ALA A 81 13.18 -22.57 -16.73
N ARG A 82 12.94 -21.27 -16.94
CA ARG A 82 12.40 -20.38 -15.90
C ARG A 82 10.96 -20.70 -15.52
N ILE A 83 10.13 -21.08 -16.50
CA ILE A 83 8.76 -21.53 -16.28
C ILE A 83 8.74 -22.83 -15.44
N ALA A 84 9.66 -23.76 -15.69
CA ALA A 84 9.75 -25.01 -14.94
C ALA A 84 10.10 -24.80 -13.44
N GLU A 85 10.83 -23.74 -13.12
CA GLU A 85 11.18 -23.36 -11.74
C GLU A 85 10.08 -22.53 -11.04
N GLN A 86 9.08 -22.05 -11.76
CA GLN A 86 8.10 -21.10 -11.24
C GLN A 86 7.06 -21.78 -10.35
N THR A 87 6.88 -21.25 -9.13
CA THR A 87 5.81 -21.69 -8.22
C THR A 87 4.47 -21.06 -8.64
N PHE A 88 3.46 -21.92 -8.81
CA PHE A 88 2.09 -21.54 -9.12
C PHE A 88 1.17 -21.67 -7.89
N PRO A 89 0.11 -20.85 -7.79
CA PRO A 89 -0.24 -19.81 -8.77
C PRO A 89 0.68 -18.59 -8.69
N ALA A 90 0.70 -17.78 -9.75
CA ALA A 90 1.49 -16.57 -9.87
C ALA A 90 0.64 -15.37 -10.32
N ILE A 91 1.15 -14.17 -10.09
CA ILE A 91 0.62 -12.89 -10.56
C ILE A 91 1.63 -12.30 -11.54
N ALA A 92 1.17 -11.94 -12.74
CA ALA A 92 1.88 -11.00 -13.60
C ALA A 92 1.44 -9.58 -13.28
N LYS A 93 2.38 -8.67 -13.01
CA LYS A 93 2.08 -7.25 -12.78
C LYS A 93 3.15 -6.35 -13.39
N TRP A 94 2.75 -5.20 -13.90
CA TRP A 94 3.68 -4.19 -14.40
C TRP A 94 4.22 -3.34 -13.25
N ASP A 95 5.52 -3.05 -13.29
CA ASP A 95 6.23 -2.25 -12.31
C ASP A 95 5.94 -0.74 -12.48
N ASN A 96 5.97 -0.25 -13.72
CA ASN A 96 5.67 1.13 -14.08
C ASN A 96 4.64 1.21 -15.23
N PRO A 97 3.35 1.45 -14.93
CA PRO A 97 2.31 1.59 -15.94
C PRO A 97 2.59 2.67 -16.98
N ASN A 98 3.18 3.80 -16.59
CA ASN A 98 3.40 4.94 -17.49
C ASN A 98 4.40 4.60 -18.62
N ASP A 99 5.36 3.71 -18.33
CA ASP A 99 6.38 3.32 -19.31
C ASP A 99 5.86 2.28 -20.31
N ILE A 100 4.87 1.48 -19.91
CA ILE A 100 4.39 0.35 -20.70
C ILE A 100 3.10 0.65 -21.47
N LEU A 101 2.24 1.54 -20.97
CA LEU A 101 0.97 1.88 -21.62
C LEU A 101 1.13 2.30 -23.10
N PRO A 102 2.08 3.19 -23.47
CA PRO A 102 2.26 3.57 -24.87
C PRO A 102 2.65 2.38 -25.77
N LEU A 103 3.49 1.48 -25.26
CA LEU A 103 3.95 0.29 -25.99
C LEU A 103 2.81 -0.72 -26.20
N LEU A 104 1.93 -0.87 -25.21
CA LEU A 104 0.77 -1.74 -25.32
C LEU A 104 -0.24 -1.20 -26.34
N GLU A 105 -0.50 0.11 -26.32
CA GLU A 105 -1.40 0.77 -27.26
C GLU A 105 -0.91 0.65 -28.71
N GLU A 106 0.38 0.91 -28.95
CA GLU A 106 1.00 0.76 -30.28
C GLU A 106 0.92 -0.69 -30.79
N ALA A 107 1.07 -1.67 -29.90
CA ALA A 107 0.98 -3.09 -30.25
C ALA A 107 -0.46 -3.64 -30.28
N GLY A 108 -1.49 -2.82 -29.99
CA GLY A 108 -2.88 -3.26 -29.90
C GLY A 108 -3.16 -4.24 -28.75
N LEU A 109 -2.31 -4.24 -27.72
CA LEU A 109 -2.40 -5.12 -26.56
C LEU A 109 -3.24 -4.47 -25.44
N LYS A 110 -4.07 -5.29 -24.80
CA LYS A 110 -4.91 -4.82 -23.69
C LYS A 110 -4.08 -4.57 -22.44
N TRP A 111 -4.29 -3.42 -21.81
CA TRP A 111 -3.78 -3.14 -20.48
C TRP A 111 -4.51 -3.95 -19.41
N GLU A 112 -3.75 -4.70 -18.62
CA GLU A 112 -4.22 -5.34 -17.40
C GLU A 112 -3.25 -5.02 -16.26
N LYS A 113 -3.77 -4.44 -15.17
CA LYS A 113 -2.95 -4.03 -14.02
C LYS A 113 -2.24 -5.24 -13.38
N ALA A 114 -2.94 -6.36 -13.29
CA ALA A 114 -2.43 -7.62 -12.82
C ALA A 114 -3.22 -8.78 -13.45
N GLU A 115 -2.52 -9.85 -13.82
CA GLU A 115 -3.11 -11.07 -14.39
C GLU A 115 -2.77 -12.27 -13.51
N PHE A 116 -3.76 -13.13 -13.25
CA PHE A 116 -3.59 -14.35 -12.48
C PHE A 116 -3.17 -15.51 -13.38
N ILE A 117 -2.17 -16.26 -12.94
CA ILE A 117 -1.56 -17.34 -13.70
C ILE A 117 -1.62 -18.60 -12.83
N SER A 118 -2.50 -19.52 -13.18
CA SER A 118 -2.76 -20.75 -12.43
C SER A 118 -1.81 -21.88 -12.80
N ASN A 119 -1.18 -21.85 -13.98
CA ASN A 119 -0.35 -22.95 -14.47
C ASN A 119 0.66 -22.51 -15.54
N VAL A 120 1.58 -23.43 -15.86
CA VAL A 120 2.62 -23.33 -16.89
C VAL A 120 2.08 -22.83 -18.23
N GLY A 121 1.01 -23.43 -18.75
CA GLY A 121 0.48 -23.07 -20.08
C GLY A 121 -0.10 -21.65 -20.14
N GLN A 122 -0.60 -21.11 -19.02
CA GLN A 122 -1.01 -19.70 -18.96
C GLN A 122 0.20 -18.77 -18.92
N LEU A 123 1.26 -19.13 -18.21
CA LEU A 123 2.50 -18.34 -18.17
C LEU A 123 3.15 -18.26 -19.55
N ASP A 124 3.24 -19.39 -20.24
CA ASP A 124 3.81 -19.51 -21.58
C ASP A 124 3.10 -18.58 -22.58
N ARG A 125 1.75 -18.67 -22.66
CA ARG A 125 0.94 -17.78 -23.49
C ARG A 125 1.10 -16.30 -23.14
N LEU A 126 1.28 -15.98 -21.86
CA LEU A 126 1.50 -14.60 -21.42
C LEU A 126 2.86 -14.08 -21.92
N LEU A 127 3.89 -14.92 -21.89
CA LEU A 127 5.22 -14.56 -22.39
C LEU A 127 5.20 -14.36 -23.91
N ASP A 128 4.56 -15.24 -24.66
CA ASP A 128 4.38 -15.11 -26.11
C ASP A 128 3.63 -13.82 -26.47
N ARG A 129 2.55 -13.51 -25.74
CA ARG A 129 1.72 -12.32 -26.00
C ARG A 129 2.52 -11.02 -25.95
N PHE A 130 3.53 -10.94 -25.09
CA PHE A 130 4.35 -9.73 -24.92
C PHE A 130 5.71 -9.81 -25.62
N GLN A 131 5.96 -10.87 -26.41
CA GLN A 131 7.20 -11.03 -27.15
C GLN A 131 7.40 -9.90 -28.18
N THR A 132 6.33 -9.43 -28.81
CA THR A 132 6.36 -8.37 -29.83
C THR A 132 6.88 -7.03 -29.33
N ILE A 133 6.65 -6.72 -28.05
CA ILE A 133 7.12 -5.49 -27.41
C ILE A 133 8.47 -5.66 -26.68
N GLY A 134 8.99 -6.90 -26.59
CA GLY A 134 10.26 -7.20 -25.93
C GLY A 134 10.31 -6.83 -24.44
N ARG A 135 9.15 -6.69 -23.80
CA ARG A 135 8.97 -6.27 -22.41
C ARG A 135 7.89 -7.12 -21.78
N TRP A 136 8.13 -7.65 -20.58
CA TRP A 136 7.21 -8.54 -19.89
C TRP A 136 6.86 -8.01 -18.50
N PRO A 137 5.66 -8.30 -17.99
CA PRO A 137 5.33 -8.00 -16.61
C PRO A 137 6.20 -8.83 -15.65
N LEU A 138 6.37 -8.32 -14.44
CA LEU A 138 7.00 -9.04 -13.34
C LEU A 138 6.12 -10.24 -12.96
N ILE A 139 6.70 -11.44 -12.97
CA ILE A 139 6.03 -12.67 -12.55
C ILE A 139 6.36 -12.91 -11.08
N GLN A 140 5.34 -13.02 -10.24
CA GLN A 140 5.51 -13.19 -8.80
C GLN A 140 4.59 -14.29 -8.27
N SER A 141 5.12 -15.22 -7.49
CA SER A 141 4.29 -16.25 -6.85
C SER A 141 3.22 -15.63 -5.96
N TYR A 142 2.02 -16.16 -6.06
CA TYR A 142 0.90 -15.74 -5.26
C TYR A 142 1.11 -16.12 -3.81
N CYS A 143 0.86 -15.17 -2.91
CA CYS A 143 0.97 -15.38 -1.46
C CYS A 143 -0.43 -15.34 -0.85
N ASP A 144 -0.85 -16.49 -0.33
CA ASP A 144 -2.08 -16.63 0.46
C ASP A 144 -2.02 -15.81 1.75
N GLY A 145 -3.20 -15.55 2.30
CA GLY A 145 -3.36 -14.91 3.60
C GLY A 145 -3.99 -13.52 3.52
N VAL A 146 -4.03 -12.85 4.67
CA VAL A 146 -4.60 -11.50 4.83
C VAL A 146 -3.50 -10.45 4.71
N GLY A 147 -3.86 -9.23 4.31
CA GLY A 147 -2.93 -8.10 4.36
C GLY A 147 -2.62 -7.73 5.82
N LEU A 148 -1.36 -7.87 6.24
CA LEU A 148 -0.86 -7.40 7.54
C LEU A 148 0.08 -6.22 7.28
N GLY A 149 -0.25 -5.06 7.82
CA GLY A 149 0.62 -3.88 7.76
C GLY A 149 1.30 -3.69 9.12
N GLN A 150 2.62 -3.56 9.14
CA GLN A 150 3.38 -3.12 10.32
C GLN A 150 3.97 -1.75 10.05
N MET A 151 3.53 -0.76 10.82
CA MET A 151 3.87 0.64 10.61
C MET A 151 4.76 1.14 11.71
N LEU A 152 5.84 1.81 11.31
CA LEU A 152 6.87 2.31 12.20
C LEU A 152 7.18 3.77 11.86
N TYR A 153 7.48 4.55 12.90
CA TYR A 153 8.15 5.83 12.71
C TYR A 153 9.61 5.64 13.12
N MET A 154 10.52 5.70 12.16
CA MET A 154 11.95 5.57 12.42
C MET A 154 12.55 6.93 12.72
N ALA A 155 13.30 7.05 13.81
CA ALA A 155 14.07 8.23 14.12
C ALA A 155 15.39 7.83 14.76
N ARG A 156 16.52 8.25 14.20
CA ARG A 156 17.88 7.92 14.67
C ARG A 156 18.06 6.40 14.81
N ASN A 157 17.74 5.66 13.75
CA ASN A 157 17.91 4.21 13.69
C ASN A 157 17.08 3.38 14.72
N ARG A 158 16.03 3.97 15.30
CA ARG A 158 15.07 3.26 16.20
C ARG A 158 13.64 3.57 15.84
N ALA A 159 12.74 2.61 16.01
CA ALA A 159 11.32 2.88 15.90
C ALA A 159 10.79 3.57 17.16
N THR A 160 10.18 4.74 16.99
CA THR A 160 9.61 5.57 18.06
C THR A 160 8.09 5.47 18.13
N LEU A 161 7.46 5.05 17.04
CA LEU A 161 6.09 4.57 16.99
C LEU A 161 6.06 3.19 16.35
N ARG A 162 5.15 2.35 16.85
CA ARG A 162 4.82 1.05 16.27
C ARG A 162 3.30 0.93 16.24
N PHE A 163 2.79 0.43 15.14
CA PHE A 163 1.39 0.13 14.95
C PHE A 163 1.27 -1.05 13.98
N GLN A 164 0.19 -1.81 14.05
CA GLN A 164 -0.07 -2.82 13.04
C GLN A 164 -1.57 -2.98 12.82
N HIS A 165 -1.94 -3.39 11.61
CA HIS A 165 -3.32 -3.68 11.26
C HIS A 165 -3.41 -4.98 10.48
N VAL A 166 -4.63 -5.52 10.45
CA VAL A 166 -5.03 -6.55 9.48
C VAL A 166 -6.11 -5.97 8.58
N ARG A 167 -5.96 -6.18 7.27
CA ARG A 167 -6.94 -5.85 6.24
C ARG A 167 -7.97 -6.95 6.18
N LEU A 168 -9.21 -6.62 6.54
CA LEU A 168 -10.35 -7.51 6.39
C LEU A 168 -10.79 -7.55 4.94
N HIS A 169 -10.85 -6.38 4.30
CA HIS A 169 -11.28 -6.23 2.91
C HIS A 169 -10.33 -5.34 2.11
N GLU A 170 -10.21 -5.65 0.83
CA GLU A 170 -9.38 -4.93 -0.14
C GLU A 170 -10.18 -4.56 -1.40
N TRP A 171 -9.75 -3.51 -2.07
CA TRP A 171 -10.23 -3.13 -3.39
C TRP A 171 -9.05 -2.86 -4.35
N PRO A 172 -8.96 -3.61 -5.46
CA PRO A 172 -9.79 -4.75 -5.85
C PRO A 172 -9.69 -5.94 -4.87
N PRO A 173 -10.72 -6.82 -4.77
CA PRO A 173 -10.69 -7.99 -3.88
C PRO A 173 -9.51 -8.95 -4.11
N GLU A 174 -8.94 -8.94 -5.31
CA GLU A 174 -7.81 -9.77 -5.71
C GLU A 174 -6.47 -9.29 -5.11
N GLY A 175 -6.44 -8.08 -4.55
CA GLY A 175 -5.26 -7.44 -4.00
C GLY A 175 -5.24 -5.95 -4.34
N GLY A 176 -5.31 -5.10 -3.32
CA GLY A 176 -5.39 -3.65 -3.53
C GLY A 176 -5.40 -2.85 -2.24
N VAL A 177 -6.04 -1.68 -2.29
CA VAL A 177 -6.11 -0.79 -1.12
C VAL A 177 -7.02 -1.38 -0.06
N SER A 178 -6.64 -1.24 1.21
CA SER A 178 -7.50 -1.59 2.34
C SER A 178 -8.80 -0.79 2.31
N THR A 179 -9.94 -1.48 2.27
CA THR A 179 -11.27 -0.86 2.37
C THR A 179 -11.90 -1.05 3.74
N LEU A 180 -11.49 -2.09 4.46
CA LEU A 180 -11.84 -2.34 5.85
C LEU A 180 -10.67 -3.01 6.56
N CYS A 181 -10.24 -2.45 7.69
CA CYS A 181 -9.16 -3.01 8.51
C CYS A 181 -9.41 -2.78 9.99
N TYR A 182 -8.71 -3.52 10.84
CA TYR A 182 -8.71 -3.31 12.30
C TYR A 182 -7.29 -3.25 12.86
N ASN A 183 -7.10 -2.57 13.99
CA ASN A 183 -5.80 -2.54 14.67
C ASN A 183 -5.50 -3.89 15.32
N GLU A 184 -4.35 -4.45 14.98
CA GLU A 184 -3.89 -5.72 15.51
C GLU A 184 -2.99 -5.43 16.74
N PRO A 185 -3.25 -6.01 17.92
CA PRO A 185 -2.47 -5.70 19.11
C PRO A 185 -0.98 -6.00 18.96
N LEU A 186 -0.11 -5.12 19.46
CA LEU A 186 1.36 -5.25 19.31
C LEU A 186 1.97 -6.45 20.05
N TYR A 187 1.24 -7.09 20.97
CA TYR A 187 1.69 -8.35 21.57
C TYR A 187 1.60 -9.52 20.57
N GLN A 188 0.86 -9.38 19.48
CA GLN A 188 0.88 -10.29 18.36
C GLN A 188 2.00 -9.91 17.39
N HIS A 189 2.56 -10.89 16.69
CA HIS A 189 3.59 -10.67 15.65
C HIS A 189 4.87 -9.96 16.13
N GLN A 190 5.21 -10.02 17.42
CA GLN A 190 6.38 -9.31 17.98
C GLN A 190 7.70 -9.66 17.28
N ALA A 191 7.92 -10.93 16.95
CA ALA A 191 9.12 -11.36 16.22
C ALA A 191 9.17 -10.73 14.82
N GLN A 192 8.03 -10.69 14.12
CA GLN A 192 7.93 -10.07 12.81
C GLN A 192 8.11 -8.55 12.88
N MET A 193 7.58 -7.89 13.92
CA MET A 193 7.77 -6.45 14.14
C MET A 193 9.25 -6.10 14.34
N LYS A 194 10.00 -6.94 15.07
CA LYS A 194 11.46 -6.77 15.22
C LYS A 194 12.18 -6.92 13.89
N LEU A 195 11.76 -7.86 13.05
CA LEU A 195 12.29 -7.99 11.68
C LEU A 195 11.98 -6.75 10.83
N SER A 196 10.74 -6.24 10.87
CA SER A 196 10.35 -4.98 10.20
C SER A 196 11.23 -3.82 10.61
N GLU A 197 11.46 -3.65 11.92
CA GLU A 197 12.34 -2.60 12.44
C GLU A 197 13.77 -2.80 11.94
N ARG A 198 14.31 -4.03 11.99
CA ARG A 198 15.65 -4.33 11.50
C ARG A 198 15.82 -4.06 10.01
N LEU A 199 14.81 -4.41 9.20
CA LEU A 199 14.81 -4.10 7.77
C LEU A 199 14.88 -2.59 7.52
N LEU A 200 14.11 -1.79 8.27
CA LEU A 200 14.16 -0.33 8.15
C LEU A 200 15.51 0.25 8.63
N GLN A 201 16.14 -0.37 9.63
CA GLN A 201 17.50 0.00 10.06
C GLN A 201 18.54 -0.29 8.97
N ASP A 202 18.50 -1.47 8.36
CA ASP A 202 19.42 -1.87 7.27
C ASP A 202 19.23 -1.02 6.01
N LEU A 203 18.01 -0.51 5.78
CA LEU A 203 17.73 0.47 4.71
C LEU A 203 18.12 1.91 5.08
N GLU A 204 18.61 2.14 6.30
CA GLU A 204 18.91 3.47 6.87
C GLU A 204 17.70 4.42 6.78
N TRP A 205 16.50 3.87 7.01
CA TRP A 205 15.25 4.60 6.87
C TRP A 205 14.97 5.53 8.05
N GLU A 206 14.52 6.75 7.76
CA GLU A 206 14.09 7.76 8.73
C GLU A 206 12.70 8.27 8.33
N GLY A 207 11.79 8.41 9.29
CA GLY A 207 10.42 8.83 9.09
C GLY A 207 9.40 7.68 9.08
N PRO A 208 8.16 7.94 8.63
CA PRO A 208 7.08 6.95 8.65
C PRO A 208 7.29 5.90 7.55
N ALA A 209 7.03 4.64 7.88
CA ALA A 209 6.98 3.56 6.91
C ALA A 209 5.90 2.53 7.29
N MET A 210 5.41 1.81 6.28
CA MET A 210 4.62 0.60 6.44
C MET A 210 5.34 -0.56 5.76
N VAL A 211 5.71 -1.58 6.53
CA VAL A 211 6.19 -2.87 6.03
C VAL A 211 4.95 -3.75 5.81
N GLU A 212 4.70 -4.10 4.56
CA GLU A 212 3.48 -4.78 4.13
C GLU A 212 3.70 -6.27 3.91
N TYR A 213 2.82 -7.09 4.49
CA TYR A 213 2.86 -8.54 4.41
C TYR A 213 1.57 -9.13 3.89
N ARG A 214 1.68 -10.30 3.26
CA ARG A 214 0.62 -11.31 3.28
C ARG A 214 0.88 -12.25 4.44
N TYR A 215 -0.09 -12.41 5.33
CA TYR A 215 0.02 -13.26 6.51
C TYR A 215 -0.96 -14.44 6.44
N ASP A 216 -0.42 -15.65 6.36
CA ASP A 216 -1.17 -16.90 6.49
C ASP A 216 -1.17 -17.32 7.96
N ALA A 217 -2.31 -17.08 8.63
CA ALA A 217 -2.48 -17.42 10.04
C ALA A 217 -2.46 -18.93 10.31
N ALA A 218 -2.89 -19.76 9.35
CA ALA A 218 -2.93 -21.22 9.52
C ALA A 218 -1.51 -21.81 9.53
N ARG A 219 -0.64 -21.28 8.66
CA ARG A 219 0.77 -21.71 8.56
C ARG A 219 1.71 -20.84 9.39
N LYS A 220 1.21 -19.77 10.02
CA LYS A 220 1.99 -18.73 10.72
C LYS A 220 3.12 -18.16 9.85
N ARG A 221 2.84 -17.98 8.56
CA ARG A 221 3.83 -17.56 7.56
C ARG A 221 3.58 -16.14 7.10
N TYR A 222 4.65 -15.35 7.00
CA TYR A 222 4.62 -13.96 6.54
C TYR A 222 5.33 -13.88 5.21
N TRP A 223 4.72 -13.28 4.22
CA TRP A 223 5.37 -12.97 2.96
C TRP A 223 5.52 -11.46 2.88
N LEU A 224 6.76 -10.96 2.88
CA LEU A 224 7.02 -9.54 2.69
C LEU A 224 6.68 -9.15 1.25
N MET A 225 5.75 -8.21 1.10
CA MET A 225 5.27 -7.74 -0.19
C MET A 225 6.02 -6.50 -0.63
N GLU A 226 6.13 -5.51 0.26
CA GLU A 226 6.80 -4.22 -0.01
C GLU A 226 7.05 -3.42 1.27
N VAL A 227 7.92 -2.42 1.18
CA VAL A 227 8.10 -1.37 2.17
C VAL A 227 7.58 -0.07 1.57
N ASN A 228 6.59 0.52 2.21
CA ASN A 228 6.01 1.81 1.82
C ASN A 228 6.64 2.92 2.68
N GLY A 229 7.67 3.58 2.15
CA GLY A 229 8.36 4.71 2.80
C GLY A 229 7.58 6.02 2.77
N ARG A 230 6.30 5.99 3.17
CA ARG A 230 5.38 7.14 3.14
C ARG A 230 4.19 6.90 4.07
N TYR A 231 3.34 7.92 4.20
CA TYR A 231 2.03 7.75 4.79
C TYR A 231 1.14 6.86 3.90
N TRP A 232 0.44 5.92 4.53
CA TRP A 232 -0.38 4.89 3.86
C TRP A 232 -1.88 5.24 3.92
N GLY A 233 -2.67 4.62 3.04
CA GLY A 233 -4.11 4.94 2.90
C GLY A 233 -4.94 4.67 4.16
N SER A 234 -4.56 3.66 4.95
CA SER A 234 -5.24 3.35 6.22
C SER A 234 -4.67 4.10 7.43
N LEU A 235 -3.94 5.21 7.22
CA LEU A 235 -3.47 6.08 8.31
C LEU A 235 -4.61 6.55 9.24
N PRO A 236 -5.85 6.81 8.77
CA PRO A 236 -6.95 7.15 9.66
C PRO A 236 -7.21 6.12 10.76
N LEU A 237 -6.98 4.83 10.53
CA LEU A 237 -7.10 3.81 11.59
C LEU A 237 -6.13 4.10 12.74
N ALA A 238 -4.86 4.39 12.43
CA ALA A 238 -3.86 4.73 13.45
C ALA A 238 -4.26 5.99 14.22
N ARG A 239 -4.81 7.00 13.54
CA ARG A 239 -5.37 8.20 14.18
C ARG A 239 -6.48 7.87 15.16
N HIS A 240 -7.44 7.01 14.77
CA HIS A 240 -8.52 6.60 15.67
C HIS A 240 -8.03 5.79 16.88
N CYS A 241 -6.84 5.20 16.78
CA CYS A 241 -6.13 4.56 17.88
C CYS A 241 -5.20 5.51 18.66
N ASP A 242 -5.27 6.83 18.45
CA ASP A 242 -4.39 7.85 19.05
C ASP A 242 -2.89 7.65 18.74
N ILE A 243 -2.58 7.03 17.59
CA ILE A 243 -1.22 6.83 17.08
C ILE A 243 -0.99 7.78 15.90
N LEU A 244 -0.37 8.92 16.18
CA LEU A 244 -0.30 10.06 15.29
C LEU A 244 1.08 10.19 14.62
N PHE A 245 1.29 9.49 13.50
CA PHE A 245 2.58 9.48 12.79
C PHE A 245 3.04 10.86 12.27
N ALA A 246 2.11 11.71 11.81
CA ALA A 246 2.45 13.06 11.36
C ALA A 246 2.82 13.98 12.54
N TRP A 247 2.16 13.81 13.68
CA TRP A 247 2.51 14.51 14.92
C TRP A 247 3.87 14.09 15.44
N GLU A 248 4.19 12.79 15.36
CA GLU A 248 5.51 12.26 15.72
C GLU A 248 6.64 12.95 14.94
N ALA A 249 6.44 13.12 13.63
CA ALA A 249 7.39 13.83 12.78
C ALA A 249 7.55 15.29 13.20
N TYR A 250 6.44 15.98 13.42
CA TYR A 250 6.43 17.38 13.80
C TYR A 250 7.10 17.62 15.16
N ARG A 251 6.68 16.87 16.20
CA ARG A 251 7.18 17.08 17.55
C ARG A 251 8.68 16.79 17.67
N ARG A 252 9.20 15.83 16.91
CA ARG A 252 10.63 15.51 16.93
C ARG A 252 11.45 16.54 16.17
N SER A 253 11.02 16.90 14.98
CA SER A 253 11.82 17.73 14.07
C SER A 253 11.69 19.21 14.41
N VAL A 254 10.46 19.69 14.62
CA VAL A 254 10.17 21.11 14.86
C VAL A 254 10.25 21.46 16.34
N LEU A 255 9.67 20.64 17.22
CA LEU A 255 9.64 20.92 18.67
C LEU A 255 10.86 20.36 19.43
N GLY A 256 11.72 19.57 18.78
CA GLY A 256 12.89 18.95 19.41
C GLY A 256 12.56 17.90 20.48
N GLN A 257 11.32 17.41 20.54
CA GLN A 257 10.88 16.46 21.57
C GLN A 257 11.34 15.05 21.22
N VAL A 258 12.37 14.57 21.93
CA VAL A 258 12.97 13.25 21.66
C VAL A 258 12.40 12.10 22.48
N VAL A 259 11.57 12.41 23.49
CA VAL A 259 10.89 11.40 24.33
C VAL A 259 10.04 10.45 23.50
N ASP A 260 9.84 9.24 24.00
CA ASP A 260 8.99 8.25 23.34
C ASP A 260 7.55 8.75 23.24
N ALA A 261 6.89 8.35 22.16
CA ALA A 261 5.51 8.77 21.92
C ALA A 261 4.59 8.13 22.96
N PRO A 262 3.48 8.78 23.33
CA PRO A 262 2.46 8.17 24.17
C PRO A 262 1.98 6.84 23.59
N MET A 263 1.63 5.90 24.46
CA MET A 263 0.93 4.69 24.03
C MET A 263 -0.45 5.08 23.50
N GLY A 264 -0.75 4.61 22.29
CA GLY A 264 -2.09 4.71 21.73
C GLY A 264 -3.08 3.80 22.42
N ARG A 265 -4.32 3.87 21.96
CA ARG A 265 -5.43 3.01 22.38
C ARG A 265 -5.15 1.53 22.12
N GLN A 266 -5.63 0.69 23.04
CA GLN A 266 -5.45 -0.76 22.99
C GLN A 266 -6.75 -1.51 22.66
N ASP A 267 -7.89 -0.83 22.66
CA ASP A 267 -9.16 -1.42 22.20
C ASP A 267 -9.14 -1.69 20.69
N ILE A 268 -9.87 -2.72 20.27
CA ILE A 268 -10.00 -3.08 18.86
C ILE A 268 -10.96 -2.10 18.18
N ILE A 269 -10.42 -1.30 17.29
CA ILE A 269 -11.09 -0.35 16.41
C ILE A 269 -11.04 -0.90 14.99
N GLN A 270 -12.17 -0.82 14.30
CA GLN A 270 -12.25 -1.04 12.86
C GLN A 270 -12.36 0.29 12.15
N ALA A 271 -11.76 0.41 10.98
CA ALA A 271 -11.88 1.60 10.16
C ALA A 271 -12.21 1.23 8.72
N ARG A 272 -13.23 1.90 8.19
CA ARG A 272 -13.80 1.63 6.87
C ARG A 272 -13.58 2.80 5.91
N TYR A 273 -13.16 2.48 4.69
CA TYR A 273 -13.16 3.40 3.57
C TYR A 273 -14.45 3.25 2.76
N MET A 274 -15.43 4.10 3.05
CA MET A 274 -16.81 3.96 2.59
C MET A 274 -16.96 3.72 1.08
N ILE A 275 -16.41 4.60 0.24
CA ILE A 275 -16.65 4.52 -1.21
C ILE A 275 -16.07 3.23 -1.80
N PRO A 276 -14.78 2.88 -1.57
CA PRO A 276 -14.24 1.61 -2.03
C PRO A 276 -14.92 0.38 -1.43
N GLU A 277 -15.32 0.43 -0.15
CA GLU A 277 -16.01 -0.70 0.49
C GLU A 277 -17.39 -0.95 -0.13
N THR A 278 -18.15 0.10 -0.45
CA THR A 278 -19.41 -0.03 -1.18
C THR A 278 -19.17 -0.60 -2.57
N LYS A 279 -18.14 -0.14 -3.30
CA LYS A 279 -17.78 -0.69 -4.61
C LYS A 279 -17.42 -2.17 -4.54
N ARG A 280 -16.67 -2.57 -3.50
CA ARG A 280 -16.35 -3.96 -3.20
C ARG A 280 -17.62 -4.79 -3.03
N LEU A 281 -18.52 -4.36 -2.14
CA LEU A 281 -19.79 -5.04 -1.91
C LEU A 281 -20.61 -5.17 -3.21
N MET A 282 -20.75 -4.07 -3.97
CA MET A 282 -21.50 -4.10 -5.24
C MET A 282 -20.89 -5.08 -6.25
N ARG A 283 -19.55 -5.16 -6.34
CA ARG A 283 -18.87 -6.14 -7.20
C ARG A 283 -19.15 -7.57 -6.77
N LEU A 284 -19.23 -7.85 -5.46
CA LEU A 284 -19.57 -9.18 -4.95
C LEU A 284 -21.03 -9.57 -5.20
N LEU A 285 -21.95 -8.60 -5.12
CA LEU A 285 -23.38 -8.83 -5.32
C LEU A 285 -23.76 -8.99 -6.80
N VAL A 286 -23.16 -8.17 -7.68
CA VAL A 286 -23.55 -8.06 -9.10
C VAL A 286 -22.60 -8.83 -10.04
N GLY A 287 -21.35 -9.07 -9.64
CA GLY A 287 -20.36 -9.73 -10.48
C GLY A 287 -20.80 -11.14 -10.90
N LYS A 288 -20.79 -11.40 -12.22
CA LYS A 288 -20.70 -12.76 -12.75
C LYS A 288 -19.36 -13.34 -12.28
N SER A 289 -19.37 -14.60 -11.90
CA SER A 289 -18.33 -15.37 -11.20
C SER A 289 -16.96 -15.51 -11.91
N SER A 290 -16.60 -14.60 -12.83
CA SER A 290 -15.28 -14.56 -13.47
C SER A 290 -14.19 -13.97 -12.58
N VAL A 291 -14.57 -13.36 -11.45
CA VAL A 291 -13.64 -13.03 -10.37
C VAL A 291 -13.43 -14.32 -9.59
N ASP A 292 -12.32 -14.99 -9.85
CA ASP A 292 -11.75 -16.17 -9.18
C ASP A 292 -12.68 -17.00 -8.28
N GLU A 293 -12.59 -18.33 -8.38
CA GLU A 293 -13.11 -19.27 -7.37
C GLU A 293 -12.76 -18.89 -5.90
N ARG A 294 -11.77 -18.01 -5.70
CA ARG A 294 -11.44 -17.35 -4.42
C ARG A 294 -12.54 -16.46 -3.85
N VAL A 295 -13.27 -15.72 -4.67
CA VAL A 295 -14.38 -14.85 -4.26
C VAL A 295 -15.70 -15.62 -4.16
N ALA A 296 -15.80 -16.78 -4.82
CA ALA A 296 -16.93 -17.70 -4.68
C ALA A 296 -17.11 -18.23 -3.24
N LYS A 297 -16.10 -18.05 -2.36
CA LYS A 297 -16.16 -18.40 -0.93
C LYS A 297 -17.07 -17.47 -0.11
N TYR A 298 -17.40 -16.28 -0.60
CA TYR A 298 -18.20 -15.31 0.16
C TYR A 298 -19.70 -15.52 -0.08
N SER A 299 -20.44 -15.75 1.01
CA SER A 299 -21.90 -15.70 0.95
C SER A 299 -22.36 -14.26 0.74
N ARG A 300 -23.00 -13.98 -0.41
CA ARG A 300 -23.52 -12.64 -0.74
C ARG A 300 -24.41 -12.06 0.36
N LEU A 301 -25.25 -12.90 0.97
CA LEU A 301 -26.12 -12.50 2.07
C LEU A 301 -25.32 -12.19 3.34
N HIS A 302 -24.26 -12.95 3.62
CA HIS A 302 -23.37 -12.68 4.74
C HIS A 302 -22.65 -11.35 4.56
N GLU A 303 -22.08 -11.09 3.38
CA GLU A 303 -21.40 -9.84 3.05
C GLU A 303 -22.32 -8.62 3.21
N LEU A 304 -23.53 -8.69 2.67
CA LEU A 304 -24.52 -7.62 2.81
C LEU A 304 -24.91 -7.39 4.28
N ARG A 305 -25.17 -8.46 5.03
CA ARG A 305 -25.54 -8.37 6.46
C ARG A 305 -24.40 -7.80 7.29
N SER A 306 -23.15 -8.23 7.07
CA SER A 306 -21.98 -7.68 7.75
C SER A 306 -21.80 -6.21 7.40
N TYR A 307 -21.92 -5.84 6.12
CA TYR A 307 -21.80 -4.45 5.68
C TYR A 307 -22.80 -3.52 6.40
N LEU A 308 -24.06 -3.94 6.53
CA LEU A 308 -25.11 -3.20 7.23
C LEU A 308 -24.91 -3.18 8.75
N ALA A 309 -24.56 -4.32 9.35
CA ALA A 309 -24.34 -4.42 10.80
C ALA A 309 -23.19 -3.53 11.29
N ASP A 310 -22.17 -3.34 10.45
CA ASP A 310 -21.02 -2.50 10.76
C ASP A 310 -21.37 -1.01 11.01
N PHE A 311 -22.48 -0.49 10.47
CA PHE A 311 -22.89 0.90 10.73
C PHE A 311 -23.29 1.16 12.18
N VAL A 312 -23.70 0.11 12.90
CA VAL A 312 -24.08 0.19 14.32
C VAL A 312 -23.02 -0.41 15.24
N ARG A 313 -21.87 -0.85 14.71
CA ARG A 313 -20.76 -1.34 15.52
C ARG A 313 -20.11 -0.18 16.29
N PRO A 314 -20.02 -0.24 17.63
CA PRO A 314 -19.53 0.88 18.45
C PRO A 314 -18.04 1.19 18.21
N ASN A 315 -17.26 0.19 17.78
CA ASN A 315 -15.85 0.32 17.47
C ASN A 315 -15.56 0.61 15.98
N MET A 316 -16.59 0.85 15.16
CA MET A 316 -16.41 1.23 13.77
C MET A 316 -16.08 2.71 13.64
N ARG A 317 -15.11 3.03 12.80
CA ARG A 317 -14.68 4.37 12.42
C ARG A 317 -14.57 4.47 10.91
N TYR A 318 -14.37 5.68 10.40
CA TYR A 318 -14.34 5.95 8.96
C TYR A 318 -13.07 6.68 8.58
N TYR A 319 -12.58 6.41 7.36
CA TYR A 319 -11.34 7.01 6.87
C TYR A 319 -11.48 8.51 6.60
N VAL A 320 -12.61 8.90 6.00
CA VAL A 320 -12.81 10.26 5.47
C VAL A 320 -13.87 11.03 6.26
N PHE A 321 -14.89 10.35 6.78
CA PHE A 321 -15.92 11.00 7.59
C PHE A 321 -15.38 11.28 8.99
N ASP A 322 -15.28 12.57 9.31
CA ASP A 322 -15.06 13.08 10.66
C ASP A 322 -16.24 14.02 11.00
N LYS A 323 -16.78 13.90 12.20
CA LYS A 323 -17.89 14.74 12.66
C LYS A 323 -17.48 16.21 12.79
N ASP A 324 -16.20 16.44 13.09
CA ASP A 324 -15.65 17.77 13.34
C ASP A 324 -15.10 18.40 12.04
N ASP A 325 -14.95 17.60 10.97
CA ASP A 325 -14.60 18.04 9.62
C ASP A 325 -15.27 17.16 8.55
N THR A 326 -16.49 17.50 8.19
CA THR A 326 -17.28 16.75 7.19
C THR A 326 -16.94 17.12 5.74
N GLY A 327 -16.16 18.19 5.52
CA GLY A 327 -15.84 18.71 4.19
C GLY A 327 -15.21 17.67 3.24
N PRO A 328 -14.15 16.95 3.68
CA PRO A 328 -13.54 15.89 2.88
C PRO A 328 -14.52 14.81 2.42
N PHE A 329 -15.48 14.42 3.28
CA PHE A 329 -16.48 13.42 2.94
C PHE A 329 -17.38 13.89 1.80
N TYR A 330 -17.91 15.12 1.87
CA TYR A 330 -18.76 15.67 0.80
C TYR A 330 -17.99 15.85 -0.51
N GLN A 331 -16.71 16.22 -0.43
CA GLN A 331 -15.84 16.30 -1.61
C GLN A 331 -15.67 14.93 -2.28
N ASP A 332 -15.44 13.89 -1.50
CA ASP A 332 -15.31 12.51 -1.99
C ASP A 332 -16.59 12.00 -2.65
N VAL A 333 -17.74 12.27 -2.03
CA VAL A 333 -19.06 11.95 -2.60
C VAL A 333 -19.26 12.69 -3.91
N ARG A 334 -18.98 14.01 -3.95
CA ARG A 334 -19.09 14.83 -5.17
C ARG A 334 -18.19 14.32 -6.29
N ASN A 335 -16.95 13.94 -5.97
CA ASN A 335 -16.00 13.38 -6.92
C ASN A 335 -16.50 12.04 -7.49
N MET A 336 -17.06 11.17 -6.64
CA MET A 336 -17.63 9.90 -7.06
C MET A 336 -18.84 10.10 -7.99
N VAL A 337 -19.79 10.96 -7.59
CA VAL A 337 -20.97 11.29 -8.37
C VAL A 337 -20.59 11.93 -9.71
N GLY A 338 -19.63 12.86 -9.70
CA GLY A 338 -19.09 13.47 -10.92
C GLY A 338 -18.45 12.45 -11.87
N LYS A 339 -17.78 11.41 -11.35
CA LYS A 339 -17.25 10.31 -12.18
C LYS A 339 -18.35 9.43 -12.77
N ILE A 340 -19.47 9.22 -12.06
CA ILE A 340 -20.63 8.50 -12.59
C ILE A 340 -21.27 9.28 -13.76
N PHE A 341 -21.40 10.60 -13.63
CA PHE A 341 -21.95 11.44 -14.68
C PHE A 341 -20.99 11.72 -15.86
N LYS A 342 -19.67 11.66 -15.63
CA LYS A 342 -18.65 11.81 -16.69
C LYS A 342 -18.21 10.47 -17.31
N GLY A 343 -18.57 9.34 -16.73
CA GLY A 343 -17.96 8.02 -16.97
C GLY A 343 -18.72 7.08 -17.91
N GLY A 344 -19.27 7.60 -19.01
CA GLY A 344 -19.41 6.82 -20.25
C GLY A 344 -18.10 6.73 -21.06
N GLY A 345 -17.02 7.36 -20.58
CA GLY A 345 -15.68 7.30 -21.15
C GLY A 345 -14.67 6.79 -20.13
N HIS A 346 -13.84 5.83 -20.56
CA HIS A 346 -12.67 5.33 -19.86
C HIS A 346 -11.72 6.49 -19.51
N ASP A 347 -11.25 6.57 -18.25
CA ASP A 347 -10.14 7.47 -17.85
C ASP A 347 -9.18 6.67 -16.94
N PRO A 348 -7.92 6.44 -17.37
CA PRO A 348 -6.92 5.73 -16.58
C PRO A 348 -6.28 6.67 -15.56
N ARG A 349 -6.29 6.28 -14.29
CA ARG A 349 -5.40 6.83 -13.26
C ARG A 349 -4.79 5.71 -12.44
#